data_AF-A0A6C0LCI4-F1
#
_entry.id   AF-A0A6C0LCI4-F1
#
_cell.length_a   1.000
_cell.length_b   1.000
_cell.length_c   1.000
_cell.angle_alpha   90.00
_cell.angle_beta   90.00
_cell.angle_gamma   90.00
#
_symmetry.space_group_name_H-M   'P 1'
#
loop_
_entity.id
_entity.type
_entity.pdbx_description
1 polymer ?
#
loop_
_entity_poly.entity_id
_entity_poly.type
_entity_poly.pdbx_seq_one_letter_code
_entity_poly.pdbx_strand_id
1 'polypeptide(L)'
;MEYYINFFYSVYLHVFLLFCFLTIFFWTVISKTEAKTLNKEIVSGVTKGLKNVRISNQIFTPNAQKYLDRYYQGQDSTVARNNSNLLQFNIAFIVILFIGFFASIFVRYIFCGKSINWLEVIGENLIILLLVGGIEYYFFMNIASKYVPVMPSYLPNVVKKKIDNL
;
A
#
# COMPACT_ATOMS: atom_id res chain seq x y z
N MET A 1 34.12 19.93 -7.02
CA MET A 1 33.00 20.23 -6.10
C MET A 1 31.66 20.26 -6.84
N GLU A 2 31.56 20.99 -7.97
CA GLU A 2 30.32 21.02 -8.78
C GLU A 2 29.79 19.64 -9.22
N TYR A 3 30.68 18.71 -9.60
CA TYR A 3 30.26 17.37 -10.03
C TYR A 3 29.49 16.59 -8.95
N TYR A 4 29.98 16.62 -7.71
CA TYR A 4 29.33 15.96 -6.57
C TYR A 4 27.98 16.58 -6.23
N ILE A 5 27.88 17.91 -6.36
CA ILE A 5 26.64 18.67 -6.12
C ILE A 5 25.59 18.31 -7.19
N ASN A 6 25.99 18.28 -8.47
CA ASN A 6 25.10 17.89 -9.56
C ASN A 6 24.63 16.44 -9.45
N PHE A 7 25.54 15.53 -9.09
CA PHE A 7 25.20 14.12 -8.86
C PHE A 7 24.22 13.96 -7.70
N PHE A 8 24.46 14.63 -6.57
CA PHE A 8 23.56 14.62 -5.41
C PHE A 8 22.15 15.11 -5.78
N TYR A 9 22.04 16.22 -6.49
CA TYR A 9 20.75 16.74 -6.93
C TYR A 9 20.04 15.82 -7.91
N SER A 10 20.77 15.23 -8.86
CA SER A 10 20.20 14.26 -9.81
C SER A 10 19.61 13.05 -9.09
N VAL A 11 20.36 12.47 -8.13
CA VAL A 11 19.90 11.33 -7.34
C VAL A 11 18.71 11.73 -6.46
N TYR A 12 18.76 12.89 -5.82
CA TYR A 12 17.66 13.38 -4.98
C TYR A 12 16.35 13.55 -5.77
N LEU A 13 16.42 14.20 -6.93
CA LEU A 13 15.28 14.38 -7.85
C LEU A 13 14.70 13.05 -8.31
N HIS A 14 15.58 12.08 -8.57
CA HIS A 14 15.18 10.73 -8.94
C HIS A 14 14.42 10.03 -7.83
N VAL A 15 14.97 10.03 -6.61
CA VAL A 15 14.31 9.45 -5.43
C VAL A 15 12.96 10.12 -5.17
N PHE A 16 12.88 11.44 -5.31
CA PHE A 16 11.64 12.20 -5.15
C PHE A 16 10.55 11.76 -6.15
N LEU A 17 10.90 11.68 -7.43
CA LEU A 17 9.96 11.29 -8.48
C LEU A 17 9.52 9.83 -8.36
N LEU A 18 10.45 8.94 -8.02
CA LEU A 18 10.16 7.53 -7.77
C LEU A 18 9.21 7.37 -6.57
N PHE A 19 9.44 8.12 -5.48
CA PHE A 19 8.56 8.09 -4.32
C PHE A 19 7.14 8.59 -4.63
N CYS A 20 7.02 9.69 -5.39
CA CYS A 20 5.72 10.19 -5.85
C CYS A 20 4.97 9.14 -6.67
N PHE A 21 5.66 8.51 -7.62
CA PHE A 21 5.08 7.45 -8.44
C PHE A 21 4.63 6.25 -7.62
N LEU A 22 5.50 5.72 -6.75
CA LEU A 22 5.18 4.61 -5.87
C LEU A 22 4.00 4.90 -4.96
N THR A 23 3.91 6.13 -4.43
CA THR A 23 2.77 6.53 -3.59
C THR A 23 1.46 6.49 -4.39
N ILE A 24 1.45 7.07 -5.59
CA ILE A 24 0.27 7.04 -6.46
C ILE A 24 -0.07 5.59 -6.83
N PHE A 25 0.92 4.81 -7.26
CA PHE A 25 0.75 3.41 -7.65
C PHE A 25 0.21 2.54 -6.49
N PHE A 26 0.73 2.75 -5.27
CA PHE A 26 0.28 2.05 -4.08
C PHE A 26 -1.20 2.29 -3.80
N TRP A 27 -1.63 3.56 -3.74
CA TRP A 27 -3.02 3.90 -3.41
C TRP A 27 -4.00 3.56 -4.54
N THR A 28 -3.58 3.70 -5.79
CA THR A 28 -4.47 3.49 -6.95
C THR A 28 -4.61 2.02 -7.32
N VAL A 29 -3.52 1.25 -7.33
CA VAL A 29 -3.48 -0.13 -7.85
C VAL A 29 -3.30 -1.14 -6.73
N ILE A 30 -2.22 -1.04 -5.95
CA ILE A 30 -1.85 -2.08 -4.98
C ILE A 30 -2.93 -2.22 -3.91
N SER A 31 -3.28 -1.14 -3.22
CA SER A 31 -4.27 -1.15 -2.13
C SER A 31 -5.62 -1.72 -2.56
N LYS A 32 -6.10 -1.36 -3.76
CA LYS A 32 -7.36 -1.89 -4.31
C LYS A 32 -7.27 -3.37 -4.67
N THR A 33 -6.14 -3.80 -5.25
CA THR A 33 -5.91 -5.18 -5.65
C THR A 33 -5.80 -6.10 -4.45
N GLU A 34 -5.02 -5.69 -3.44
CA GLU A 34 -4.87 -6.40 -2.17
C GLU A 34 -6.21 -6.51 -1.44
N ALA A 35 -6.97 -5.42 -1.32
CA ALA A 35 -8.29 -5.46 -0.67
C ALA A 35 -9.24 -6.44 -1.37
N LYS A 36 -9.23 -6.49 -2.71
CA LYS A 36 -10.08 -7.39 -3.50
C LYS A 36 -9.64 -8.86 -3.34
N THR A 37 -8.34 -9.14 -3.41
CA THR A 37 -7.79 -10.49 -3.23
C THR A 37 -8.05 -11.00 -1.83
N LEU A 38 -7.83 -10.16 -0.82
CA LEU A 38 -8.04 -10.51 0.58
C LEU A 38 -9.52 -10.78 0.88
N ASN A 39 -10.44 -9.94 0.40
CA ASN A 39 -11.88 -10.22 0.52
C ASN A 39 -12.28 -11.52 -0.17
N LYS A 40 -11.79 -11.76 -1.39
CA LYS A 40 -12.11 -12.97 -2.14
C LYS A 40 -11.62 -14.23 -1.42
N GLU A 41 -10.39 -14.21 -0.91
CA GLU A 41 -9.82 -15.36 -0.21
C GLU A 41 -10.45 -15.59 1.16
N ILE A 42 -10.77 -14.52 1.91
CA ILE A 42 -11.48 -14.65 3.19
C ILE A 42 -12.87 -15.25 2.96
N VAL A 43 -13.67 -14.68 2.05
CA VAL A 43 -15.02 -15.18 1.78
C VAL A 43 -14.96 -16.62 1.27
N SER A 44 -14.15 -16.91 0.26
CA SER A 44 -13.99 -18.27 -0.27
C SER A 44 -13.49 -19.24 0.80
N GLY A 45 -12.53 -18.82 1.60
CA GLY A 45 -11.91 -19.62 2.64
C GLY A 45 -12.89 -19.97 3.76
N VAL A 46 -13.59 -18.97 4.29
CA VAL A 46 -14.61 -19.12 5.33
C VAL A 46 -15.77 -19.97 4.82
N THR A 47 -16.29 -19.69 3.62
CA THR A 47 -17.37 -20.50 3.04
C THR A 47 -16.96 -21.95 2.83
N LYS A 48 -15.73 -22.23 2.36
CA LYS A 48 -15.23 -23.61 2.21
C LYS A 48 -15.00 -24.29 3.56
N GLY A 49 -14.42 -23.59 4.54
CA GLY A 49 -14.14 -24.12 5.88
C GLY A 49 -15.41 -24.45 6.67
N LEU A 50 -16.44 -23.61 6.53
CA LEU A 50 -17.72 -23.78 7.22
C LEU A 50 -18.70 -24.71 6.50
N LYS A 51 -18.48 -25.03 5.20
CA LYS A 51 -19.37 -25.91 4.43
C LYS A 51 -19.58 -27.29 5.06
N ASN A 52 -18.61 -27.77 5.82
CA ASN A 52 -18.65 -29.07 6.48
C ASN A 52 -18.94 -28.99 7.99
N VAL A 53 -19.08 -27.78 8.55
CA VAL A 53 -19.44 -27.59 9.96
C VAL A 53 -20.97 -27.60 10.05
N ARG A 54 -21.54 -28.62 10.69
CA ARG A 54 -22.97 -28.63 11.03
C ARG A 54 -23.20 -27.65 12.18
N ILE A 55 -23.39 -26.37 11.86
CA ILE A 55 -23.77 -25.39 12.87
C ILE A 55 -25.25 -25.58 13.18
N SER A 56 -25.58 -25.83 14.45
CA SER A 56 -26.97 -25.89 14.90
C SER A 56 -27.66 -24.56 14.61
N ASN A 57 -28.75 -24.58 13.84
CA ASN A 57 -29.57 -23.41 13.53
C ASN A 57 -30.20 -22.75 14.77
N GLN A 58 -30.07 -23.35 15.96
CA GLN A 58 -30.57 -22.76 17.21
C GLN A 58 -29.73 -21.58 17.70
N ILE A 59 -28.49 -21.42 17.23
CA ILE A 59 -27.56 -20.37 17.69
C ILE A 59 -27.77 -19.05 16.91
N PHE A 60 -28.21 -19.13 15.66
CA PHE A 60 -28.49 -17.95 14.81
C PHE A 60 -29.95 -17.50 14.94
N THR A 61 -30.29 -16.98 16.11
CA THR A 61 -31.57 -16.26 16.25
C THR A 61 -31.50 -14.90 15.54
N PRO A 62 -32.64 -14.34 15.07
CA PRO A 62 -32.67 -12.99 14.48
C PRO A 62 -32.09 -11.92 15.40
N ASN A 63 -32.22 -12.10 16.72
CA ASN A 63 -31.64 -11.22 17.73
C ASN A 63 -30.12 -11.35 17.82
N ALA A 64 -29.58 -12.57 17.71
CA ALA A 64 -28.13 -12.79 17.66
C ALA A 64 -27.52 -12.19 16.38
N GLN A 65 -28.17 -12.35 15.24
CA GLN A 65 -27.72 -11.72 13.98
C GLN A 65 -27.73 -10.19 14.10
N LYS A 66 -28.82 -9.60 14.61
CA LYS A 66 -28.90 -8.15 14.85
C LYS A 66 -27.84 -7.65 15.84
N TYR A 67 -27.49 -8.44 16.85
CA TYR A 67 -26.41 -8.12 17.78
C TYR A 67 -25.04 -8.17 17.09
N LEU A 68 -24.76 -9.23 16.33
CA LEU A 68 -23.51 -9.37 15.58
C LEU A 68 -23.36 -8.26 14.53
N ASP A 69 -24.41 -7.97 13.78
CA ASP A 69 -24.42 -6.89 12.80
C ASP A 69 -24.14 -5.55 13.48
N ARG A 70 -24.70 -5.29 14.67
CA ARG A 70 -24.43 -4.07 15.45
C ARG A 70 -23.03 -4.07 16.09
N TYR A 71 -22.52 -5.22 16.52
CA TYR A 71 -21.22 -5.36 17.17
C TYR A 71 -20.05 -5.22 16.17
N TYR A 72 -20.23 -5.77 14.97
CA TYR A 72 -19.30 -5.63 13.85
C TYR A 72 -19.65 -4.47 12.91
N GLN A 73 -20.62 -3.62 13.27
CA GLN A 73 -20.93 -2.42 12.53
C GLN A 73 -19.85 -1.37 12.77
N GLY A 74 -19.13 -1.04 11.70
CA GLY A 74 -18.07 -0.04 11.73
C GLY A 74 -16.68 -0.66 11.75
N GLN A 75 -15.69 0.17 11.44
CA GLN A 75 -14.29 -0.23 11.51
C GLN A 75 -13.86 -0.21 12.98
N ASP A 76 -13.14 -1.26 13.42
CA ASP A 76 -12.52 -1.28 14.75
C ASP A 76 -11.73 0.02 14.98
N SER A 77 -11.92 0.64 16.14
CA SER A 77 -11.35 1.97 16.44
C SER A 77 -9.81 1.96 16.40
N THR A 78 -9.18 0.82 16.70
CA THR A 78 -7.74 0.59 16.56
C THR A 78 -7.34 0.58 15.10
N VAL A 79 -8.09 -0.14 14.26
CA VAL A 79 -7.83 -0.23 12.81
C VAL A 79 -8.03 1.12 12.14
N ALA A 80 -9.11 1.84 12.46
CA ALA A 80 -9.39 3.18 11.93
C ALA A 80 -8.28 4.17 12.31
N ARG A 81 -7.83 4.13 13.57
CA ARG A 81 -6.72 4.96 14.06
C ARG A 81 -5.39 4.62 13.37
N ASN A 82 -5.07 3.34 13.19
CA ASN A 82 -3.82 2.94 12.53
C ASN A 82 -3.79 3.37 11.06
N ASN A 83 -4.91 3.22 10.35
CA ASN A 83 -5.03 3.66 8.96
C ASN A 83 -4.91 5.18 8.83
N SER A 84 -5.53 5.93 9.75
CA SER A 84 -5.40 7.38 9.80
C SER A 84 -3.95 7.82 10.06
N ASN A 85 -3.27 7.17 11.02
CA ASN A 85 -1.86 7.44 11.31
C ASN A 85 -0.96 7.15 10.10
N LEU A 86 -1.17 6.01 9.41
CA LEU A 86 -0.44 5.66 8.19
C LEU A 86 -0.64 6.72 7.09
N LEU A 87 -1.86 7.22 6.93
CA LEU A 87 -2.17 8.28 5.98
C LEU A 87 -1.47 9.59 6.37
N GLN A 88 -1.49 9.97 7.65
CA GLN A 88 -0.78 11.14 8.16
C GLN A 88 0.74 11.04 7.96
N PHE A 89 1.34 9.88 8.23
CA PHE A 89 2.77 9.65 8.00
C PHE A 89 3.13 9.77 6.52
N ASN A 90 2.33 9.19 5.63
CA ASN A 90 2.55 9.33 4.18
C ASN A 90 2.48 10.80 3.74
N ILE A 91 1.49 11.55 4.20
CA ILE A 91 1.36 12.99 3.89
C ILE A 91 2.57 13.76 4.42
N ALA A 92 2.99 13.52 5.66
CA ALA A 92 4.16 14.18 6.25
C ALA A 92 5.44 13.90 5.44
N PHE A 93 5.64 12.66 4.99
CA PHE A 93 6.76 12.29 4.12
C PHE A 93 6.73 13.04 2.79
N ILE A 94 5.56 13.13 2.15
CA ILE A 94 5.39 13.88 0.91
C ILE A 94 5.76 15.35 1.14
N VAL A 95 5.29 15.97 2.22
CA VAL A 95 5.60 17.37 2.53
C VAL A 95 7.09 17.60 2.72
N ILE A 96 7.78 16.74 3.49
CA ILE A 96 9.24 16.83 3.70
C ILE A 96 9.99 16.71 2.38
N LEU A 97 9.58 15.77 1.53
CA LEU A 97 10.15 15.58 0.20
C LEU A 97 9.94 16.80 -0.70
N PHE A 98 8.77 17.44 -0.65
CA PHE A 98 8.54 18.70 -1.38
C PHE A 98 9.40 19.85 -0.85
N ILE A 99 9.56 19.97 0.47
CA ILE A 99 10.44 20.98 1.06
C ILE A 99 11.88 20.80 0.57
N GLY A 100 12.40 19.58 0.60
CA GLY A 100 13.75 19.30 0.10
C GLY A 100 13.87 19.52 -1.41
N PHE A 101 12.83 19.23 -2.19
CA PHE A 101 12.77 19.58 -3.61
C PHE A 101 12.87 21.09 -3.85
N PHE A 102 12.07 21.90 -3.16
CA PHE A 102 12.17 23.38 -3.29
C PHE A 102 13.52 23.91 -2.81
N ALA A 103 14.04 23.39 -1.70
CA ALA A 103 15.38 23.75 -1.22
C ALA A 103 16.46 23.41 -2.25
N SER A 104 16.34 22.28 -2.95
CA SER A 104 17.28 21.88 -4.00
C SER A 104 17.30 22.84 -5.19
N ILE A 105 16.12 23.29 -5.64
CA ILE A 105 15.99 24.28 -6.71
C ILE A 105 16.56 25.62 -6.25
N PHE A 106 16.21 26.05 -5.04
CA PHE A 106 16.66 27.31 -4.46
C PHE A 106 18.19 27.38 -4.36
N VAL A 107 18.83 26.33 -3.83
CA VAL A 107 20.28 26.30 -3.72
C VAL A 107 20.94 26.31 -5.10
N ARG A 108 20.41 25.56 -6.07
CA ARG A 108 20.97 25.53 -7.43
C ARG A 108 20.83 26.88 -8.15
N TYR A 109 19.70 27.56 -7.96
CA TYR A 109 19.46 28.87 -8.56
C TYR A 109 20.36 29.96 -7.96
N ILE A 110 20.47 30.00 -6.62
CA ILE A 110 21.21 31.06 -5.91
C ILE A 110 22.73 30.83 -5.91
N PHE A 111 23.19 29.61 -5.62
CA PHE A 111 24.62 29.34 -5.42
C PHE A 111 25.35 28.90 -6.70
N CYS A 112 24.65 28.25 -7.64
CA CYS A 112 25.28 27.78 -8.87
C CYS A 112 24.99 28.65 -10.09
N GLY A 113 24.01 29.57 -10.03
CA GLY A 113 23.66 30.48 -11.13
C GLY A 113 23.25 29.78 -12.44
N LYS A 114 22.97 28.46 -12.38
CA LYS A 114 22.65 27.63 -13.54
C LYS A 114 21.16 27.35 -13.56
N SER A 115 20.53 27.56 -14.71
CA SER A 115 19.16 27.13 -14.94
C SER A 115 19.08 25.60 -15.01
N ILE A 116 17.95 25.06 -14.57
CA ILE A 116 17.67 23.63 -14.65
C ILE A 116 17.13 23.35 -16.06
N ASN A 117 17.75 22.43 -16.79
CA ASN A 117 17.18 21.89 -18.01
C ASN A 117 16.05 20.92 -17.65
N TRP A 118 14.84 21.45 -17.45
CA TRP A 118 13.69 20.69 -16.99
C TRP A 118 13.31 19.55 -17.91
N LEU A 119 13.51 19.70 -19.22
CA LEU A 119 13.19 18.66 -20.21
C LEU A 119 14.06 17.42 -20.04
N GLU A 120 15.36 17.62 -19.83
CA GLU A 120 16.33 16.54 -19.60
C GLU A 120 16.03 15.82 -18.29
N VAL A 121 15.84 16.58 -17.21
CA VAL A 121 15.50 16.03 -15.88
C VAL A 121 14.20 15.22 -15.92
N ILE A 122 13.14 15.76 -16.52
CA ILE A 122 11.86 15.05 -16.60
C ILE A 122 11.98 13.83 -17.52
N GLY A 123 12.69 13.96 -18.65
CA GLY A 123 12.89 12.88 -19.61
C GLY A 123 13.63 11.67 -19.02
N GLU A 124 14.76 11.91 -18.38
CA GLU A 124 15.54 10.85 -17.70
C GLU A 124 14.71 10.15 -16.63
N ASN A 125 14.02 10.92 -15.80
CA ASN A 125 13.22 10.36 -14.72
C ASN A 125 11.97 9.61 -15.22
N LEU A 126 11.35 10.06 -16.32
CA LEU A 126 10.25 9.34 -16.96
C LEU A 126 10.70 7.97 -17.49
N ILE A 127 11.88 7.91 -18.13
CA ILE A 127 12.44 6.65 -18.64
C ILE A 127 12.69 5.68 -17.50
N ILE A 128 13.33 6.14 -16.42
CA ILE A 128 13.61 5.28 -15.27
C ILE A 128 12.30 4.84 -14.60
N LEU A 129 11.32 5.74 -14.48
CA LEU A 129 10.00 5.44 -13.93
C LEU A 129 9.25 4.38 -14.76
N LEU A 130 9.31 4.44 -16.08
CA LEU A 130 8.70 3.43 -16.95
C LEU A 130 9.40 2.07 -16.82
N LEU A 131 10.73 2.06 -16.78
CA LEU A 131 11.51 0.82 -16.65
C LEU A 131 11.32 0.17 -15.28
N VAL A 132 11.58 0.92 -14.20
CA VAL A 132 11.47 0.43 -12.82
C VAL A 132 10.00 0.13 -12.49
N GLY A 133 9.09 1.06 -12.78
CA GLY A 133 7.67 0.87 -12.52
C GLY A 133 7.06 -0.28 -13.31
N GLY A 134 7.51 -0.51 -14.55
CA GLY A 134 7.10 -1.68 -15.34
C GLY A 134 7.57 -3.00 -14.74
N ILE A 135 8.84 -3.06 -14.30
CA ILE A 135 9.41 -4.24 -13.63
C ILE A 135 8.70 -4.50 -12.30
N GLU A 136 8.48 -3.46 -11.49
CA GLU A 136 7.78 -3.56 -10.22
C GLU A 136 6.33 -4.00 -10.40
N TYR A 137 5.60 -3.43 -11.35
CA TYR A 137 4.24 -3.86 -11.67
C TYR A 137 4.20 -5.34 -12.05
N TYR A 138 5.11 -5.77 -12.92
CA TYR A 138 5.22 -7.18 -13.31
C TYR A 138 5.54 -8.08 -12.11
N PHE A 139 6.50 -7.66 -11.27
CA PHE A 139 6.90 -8.37 -10.05
C PHE A 139 5.72 -8.49 -9.08
N PHE A 140 5.00 -7.41 -8.79
CA PHE A 140 3.86 -7.42 -7.88
C PHE A 140 2.73 -8.32 -8.38
N MET A 141 2.39 -8.22 -9.67
CA MET A 141 1.28 -8.97 -10.22
C MET A 141 1.58 -10.47 -10.33
N ASN A 142 2.80 -10.86 -10.70
CA ASN A 142 3.14 -12.26 -11.00
C ASN A 142 3.83 -13.01 -9.86
N ILE A 143 4.58 -12.30 -9.00
CA ILE A 143 5.40 -12.89 -7.95
C ILE A 143 4.85 -12.46 -6.58
N ALA A 144 4.92 -11.18 -6.22
CA ALA A 144 4.65 -10.75 -4.85
C ALA A 144 3.22 -11.09 -4.39
N SER A 145 2.21 -10.97 -5.27
CA SER A 145 0.82 -11.35 -4.99
C SER A 145 0.66 -12.80 -4.50
N LYS A 146 1.61 -13.69 -4.80
CA LYS A 146 1.62 -15.09 -4.33
C LYS A 146 2.27 -15.29 -2.96
N TYR A 147 3.06 -14.32 -2.48
CA TYR A 147 3.92 -14.43 -1.29
C TYR A 147 3.63 -13.42 -0.17
N VAL A 148 2.72 -12.45 -0.36
CA VAL A 148 2.31 -11.54 0.72
C VAL A 148 1.73 -12.36 1.90
N PRO A 149 2.31 -12.24 3.11
CA PRO A 149 2.24 -13.26 4.16
C PRO A 149 1.02 -13.07 5.04
N VAL A 150 -0.12 -13.45 4.50
CA VAL A 150 -1.13 -14.25 5.17
C VAL A 150 -1.98 -14.70 4.02
N MET A 151 -1.65 -15.82 3.38
CA MET A 151 -2.56 -16.45 2.42
C MET A 151 -3.90 -16.53 3.17
N PRO A 152 -4.93 -15.75 2.80
CA PRO A 152 -6.13 -15.72 3.63
C PRO A 152 -6.82 -17.08 3.67
N SER A 153 -6.43 -18.01 2.79
CA SER A 153 -6.70 -19.46 2.91
C SER A 153 -6.22 -20.14 4.22
N TYR A 154 -5.23 -19.60 4.94
CA TYR A 154 -4.81 -20.09 6.26
C TYR A 154 -5.76 -19.69 7.40
N LEU A 155 -6.39 -18.52 7.31
CA LEU A 155 -7.30 -18.00 8.34
C LEU A 155 -8.47 -18.96 8.63
N PRO A 156 -9.19 -19.48 7.62
CA PRO A 156 -10.25 -20.46 7.81
C PRO A 156 -9.75 -21.77 8.43
N ASN A 157 -8.54 -22.22 8.10
CA ASN A 157 -7.97 -23.43 8.68
C ASN A 157 -7.66 -23.24 10.17
N VAL A 158 -7.17 -22.06 10.56
CA VAL A 158 -6.95 -21.69 11.96
C VAL A 158 -8.29 -21.57 12.69
N VAL A 159 -9.28 -20.91 12.09
CA VAL A 159 -10.64 -20.78 12.67
C VAL A 159 -11.29 -22.15 12.83
N LYS A 160 -11.27 -23.00 11.80
CA LYS A 160 -11.80 -24.36 11.85
C LYS A 160 -11.11 -25.18 12.96
N LYS A 161 -9.78 -25.18 13.01
CA LYS A 161 -9.02 -25.88 14.06
C LYS A 161 -9.37 -25.39 15.47
N LYS A 162 -9.71 -24.11 15.62
CA LYS A 162 -10.10 -23.53 16.91
C LYS A 162 -11.55 -23.86 17.29
N ILE A 163 -12.46 -23.97 16.30
CA ILE A 163 -13.85 -24.43 16.49
C ILE A 163 -13.89 -25.93 16.79
N ASP A 164 -13.12 -26.75 16.09
CA ASP A 164 -13.09 -28.21 16.29
C ASP A 164 -12.49 -28.61 17.67
N ASN A 165 -11.76 -27.69 18.32
CA ASN A 165 -11.17 -27.86 19.66
C ASN A 165 -12.00 -27.22 20.79
N LEU A 166 -13.15 -26.60 20.49
CA LEU A 166 -14.13 -26.08 21.45
C LEU A 166 -15.22 -27.13 21.70
#